data_AF-A0A3E0G7Y0-F1
#
_entry.id   AF-A0A3E0G7Y0-F1
#
_cell.length_a   1.000
_cell.length_b   1.000
_cell.length_c   1.000
_cell.angle_alpha   90.00
_cell.angle_beta   90.00
_cell.angle_gamma   90.00
#
_symmetry.space_group_name_H-M   'P 1'
#
loop_
_entity.id
_entity.type
_entity.pdbx_description
1 polymer ?
#
loop_
_entity_poly.entity_id
_entity_poly.type
_entity_poly.pdbx_seq_one_letter_code
_entity_poly.pdbx_strand_id
1 'polypeptide(L)' 'MTYHLDTLAHPPVDGLSPRERECLASELSVVAIAARERAGVLFAACEGRAALAIHELAEFADLVQRRATRYQPIEGTSRP' A
#
# COMPACT_ATOMS: atom_id res chain seq x y z
N MET A 1 6.90 18.74 9.96
CA MET A 1 6.48 17.44 10.53
C MET A 1 6.65 16.40 9.45
N THR A 2 7.61 15.50 9.61
CA THR A 2 7.78 14.33 8.74
C THR A 2 6.83 13.25 9.25
N TYR A 3 5.79 12.95 8.49
CA TYR A 3 4.92 11.81 8.79
C TYR A 3 5.70 10.53 8.43
N HIS A 4 6.17 9.80 9.43
CA HIS A 4 6.80 8.50 9.21
C HIS A 4 5.73 7.48 8.79
N LEU A 5 6.10 6.53 7.94
CA LEU A 5 5.19 5.50 7.43
C LEU A 5 4.44 4.76 8.54
N ASP A 6 5.13 4.52 9.66
CA ASP A 6 4.58 3.84 10.85
C ASP A 6 3.54 4.66 11.61
N THR A 7 3.46 5.97 11.33
CA THR A 7 2.48 6.88 11.94
C THR A 7 1.19 7.01 11.15
N LEU A 8 1.13 6.47 9.92
CA LEU A 8 -0.10 6.43 9.16
C LEU A 8 -1.10 5.56 9.93
N ALA A 9 -2.20 6.15 10.38
CA ALA A 9 -3.26 5.40 11.05
C ALA A 9 -3.71 4.21 10.18
N HIS A 10 -4.01 3.08 10.82
CA HIS A 10 -4.68 1.95 10.21
C HIS A 10 -6.17 2.22 10.31
N PRO A 11 -6.85 2.66 9.23
CA PRO A 11 -8.28 2.93 9.34
C PRO A 11 -8.98 1.62 9.71
N PRO A 12 -9.93 1.64 10.65
CA PRO A 12 -10.66 0.44 11.03
C PRO A 12 -11.33 -0.16 9.79
N VAL A 13 -11.18 -1.47 9.64
CA VAL A 13 -11.93 -2.25 8.63
C VAL A 13 -13.36 -2.49 9.11
N ASP A 14 -13.55 -2.46 10.43
CA ASP A 14 -14.84 -2.63 11.10
C ASP A 14 -15.77 -1.47 10.75
N GLY A 15 -16.97 -1.80 10.30
CA GLY A 15 -18.00 -0.83 9.90
C GLY A 15 -18.02 -0.48 8.40
N LEU A 16 -17.05 -0.94 7.60
CA LEU A 16 -17.09 -0.78 6.15
C LEU A 16 -17.87 -1.91 5.48
N SER A 17 -18.68 -1.54 4.49
CA SER A 17 -19.38 -2.52 3.65
C SER A 17 -18.38 -3.30 2.76
N PRO A 18 -18.76 -4.51 2.29
CA PRO A 18 -17.92 -5.28 1.37
C PRO A 18 -17.48 -4.49 0.14
N ARG A 19 -18.38 -3.67 -0.43
CA ARG A 19 -18.08 -2.85 -1.61
C ARG A 19 -17.09 -1.72 -1.33
N GLU A 20 -17.21 -1.06 -0.18
CA GLU A 20 -16.25 -0.02 0.23
C GLU A 20 -14.87 -0.63 0.48
N ARG A 21 -14.83 -1.80 1.09
CA ARG A 21 -13.60 -2.57 1.31
C ARG A 21 -12.94 -2.97 -0.01
N GLU A 22 -13.70 -3.49 -0.97
CA GLU A 22 -13.18 -3.82 -2.31
C GLU A 22 -12.65 -2.59 -3.04
N CYS A 23 -13.38 -1.46 -2.98
CA CYS A 23 -12.95 -0.20 -3.58
C CYS A 23 -11.61 0.27 -2.99
N LEU A 24 -11.52 0.33 -1.66
CA LEU A 24 -10.28 0.73 -0.97
C LEU A 24 -9.14 -0.24 -1.22
N ALA A 25 -9.39 -1.55 -1.25
CA ALA A 25 -8.37 -2.54 -1.58
C ALA A 25 -7.81 -2.32 -2.99
N SER A 26 -8.68 -2.02 -3.96
CA SER A 26 -8.30 -1.72 -5.34
C SER A 26 -7.47 -0.43 -5.43
N GLU A 27 -7.96 0.66 -4.85
CA GLU A 27 -7.27 1.96 -4.86
C GLU A 27 -5.89 1.88 -4.19
N LEU A 28 -5.79 1.23 -3.04
CA LEU A 28 -4.52 1.04 -2.34
C LEU A 28 -3.56 0.16 -3.15
N SER A 29 -4.06 -0.88 -3.83
CA SER A 29 -3.21 -1.70 -4.71
C SER A 29 -2.62 -0.88 -5.85
N VAL A 30 -3.40 0.02 -6.46
CA VAL A 30 -2.91 0.95 -7.49
C VAL A 30 -1.81 1.86 -6.94
N VAL A 31 -1.98 2.41 -5.73
CA VAL A 31 -0.98 3.26 -5.09
C VAL A 31 0.32 2.48 -4.81
N ALA A 32 0.23 1.25 -4.30
CA ALA A 32 1.39 0.41 -4.04
C ALA A 32 2.17 0.10 -5.33
N ILE A 33 1.48 -0.21 -6.42
CA ILE A 33 2.09 -0.45 -7.74
C ILE A 33 2.81 0.82 -8.21
N ALA A 34 2.13 1.97 -8.21
CA ALA A 34 2.71 3.24 -8.65
C ALA A 34 3.96 3.63 -7.84
N ALA A 35 3.97 3.36 -6.53
CA ALA A 35 5.13 3.60 -5.67
C ALA A 35 6.32 2.70 -6.05
N ARG A 36 6.10 1.40 -6.31
CA ARG A 36 7.16 0.47 -6.78
C ARG A 36 7.71 0.88 -8.14
N GLU A 37 6.83 1.23 -9.08
CA GLU A 37 7.25 1.72 -10.40
C GLU A 37 8.09 2.97 -10.27
N ARG A 38 7.70 3.91 -9.40
CA ARG A 38 8.49 5.12 -9.15
C ARG A 38 9.85 4.81 -8.54
N ALA A 39 9.94 3.85 -7.62
CA ALA A 39 11.21 3.39 -7.07
C ALA A 39 12.11 2.80 -8.16
N GLY A 40 11.55 1.99 -9.07
CA GLY A 40 12.28 1.42 -10.22
C GLY A 40 12.79 2.49 -11.19
N VAL A 41 11.95 3.48 -11.52
CA VAL A 41 12.36 4.63 -12.35
C VAL A 41 13.48 5.41 -11.68
N LEU A 42 13.38 5.67 -10.38
CA LEU A 42 14.40 6.40 -9.64
C LEU A 42 15.73 5.62 -9.55
N PHE A 43 15.66 4.31 -9.36
CA PHE A 43 16.83 3.44 -9.41
C PHE A 43 17.53 3.50 -10.77
N ALA A 44 16.77 3.41 -11.86
CA ALA A 44 17.31 3.48 -13.22
C ALA A 44 17.90 4.87 -13.55
N ALA A 45 17.25 5.95 -13.11
CA ALA A 45 17.68 7.32 -13.39
C ALA A 45 18.90 7.76 -12.56
N CYS A 46 19.05 7.24 -11.34
CA CYS A 46 20.11 7.64 -10.41
C CYS A 46 21.17 6.57 -10.19
N GLU A 47 21.08 5.41 -10.84
CA GLU A 47 21.97 4.25 -10.66
C GLU A 47 22.13 3.87 -9.17
N GLY A 48 21.03 3.93 -8.41
CA GLY A 48 21.05 3.64 -6.97
C GLY A 48 21.68 4.73 -6.07
N ARG A 49 22.16 5.86 -6.62
CA ARG A 49 22.69 6.98 -5.81
C ARG A 49 21.66 7.64 -4.89
N ALA A 50 20.37 7.42 -5.16
CA ALA A 50 19.25 7.79 -4.31
C ALA A 50 18.75 6.62 -3.43
N ALA A 51 19.66 5.78 -2.93
CA ALA A 51 19.35 4.53 -2.23
C ALA A 51 18.30 4.69 -1.13
N LEU A 52 18.40 5.75 -0.31
CA LEU A 52 17.43 6.01 0.76
C LEU A 52 16.02 6.27 0.22
N ALA A 53 15.87 7.14 -0.78
CA ALA A 53 14.57 7.47 -1.36
C ALA A 53 13.92 6.25 -2.07
N ILE A 54 14.75 5.43 -2.73
CA ILE A 54 14.30 4.17 -3.36
C ILE A 54 13.80 3.20 -2.29
N HIS A 55 14.54 3.06 -1.19
CA HIS A 55 14.15 2.19 -0.07
C HIS A 55 12.86 2.68 0.60
N GLU A 56 12.73 3.98 0.88
CA GLU A 56 11.52 4.55 1.47
C GLU A 56 10.28 4.37 0.59
N LEU A 57 10.41 4.51 -0.73
CA LEU A 57 9.32 4.25 -1.68
C LEU A 57 8.91 2.77 -1.71
N ALA A 58 9.88 1.85 -1.62
CA ALA A 58 9.62 0.41 -1.56
C ALA A 58 8.89 0.03 -0.26
N GLU A 59 9.38 0.51 0.89
CA GLU A 59 8.74 0.30 2.20
C GLU A 59 7.32 0.88 2.23
N PHE A 60 7.11 2.06 1.64
CA PHE A 60 5.78 2.64 1.49
C PHE A 60 4.86 1.73 0.67
N ALA A 61 5.33 1.23 -0.47
CA ALA A 61 4.54 0.33 -1.30
C ALA A 61 4.13 -0.93 -0.55
N ASP A 62 5.05 -1.52 0.23
CA ASP A 62 4.77 -2.73 1.00
C ASP A 62 3.79 -2.48 2.15
N LEU A 63 3.89 -1.32 2.83
CA LEU A 63 2.90 -0.90 3.81
C LEU A 63 1.50 -0.78 3.18
N VAL A 64 1.40 -0.07 2.05
CA VAL A 64 0.14 0.14 1.35
C VAL A 64 -0.44 -1.18 0.83
N GLN A 65 0.39 -2.07 0.31
CA GLN A 65 -0.04 -3.39 -0.15
C GLN A 65 -0.58 -4.24 1.00
N ARG A 66 0.09 -4.26 2.16
CA ARG A 66 -0.40 -4.96 3.36
C ARG A 66 -1.76 -4.42 3.79
N ARG A 67 -2.00 -3.11 3.67
CA ARG A 67 -3.31 -2.51 3.93
C ARG A 67 -4.36 -2.95 2.91
N ALA A 68 -4.04 -2.94 1.62
CA ALA A 68 -4.94 -3.41 0.57
C ALA A 68 -5.41 -4.84 0.84
N THR A 69 -4.50 -5.74 1.20
CA THR A 69 -4.82 -7.13 1.57
C THR A 69 -5.72 -7.22 2.80
N ARG A 70 -5.58 -6.31 3.78
CA ARG A 70 -6.47 -6.28 4.96
C ARG A 70 -7.90 -5.87 4.61
N TYR A 71 -8.08 -5.05 3.58
CA TYR A 71 -9.42 -4.68 3.09
C TYR A 71 -10.07 -5.81 2.29
N GLN A 72 -9.29 -6.64 1.59
CA GLN A 72 -9.85 -7.76 0.83
C GLN A 72 -10.71 -8.67 1.72
N PRO A 73 -11.85 -9.16 1.23
CA PRO A 73 -12.61 -10.17 1.94
C PRO A 73 -11.75 -11.44 2.08
N ILE A 74 -11.80 -12.07 3.25
CA ILE A 74 -11.18 -13.38 3.43
C ILE A 74 -12.02 -14.36 2.59
N GLU A 75 -11.47 -14.87 1.49
CA GLU A 75 -12.08 -15.98 0.75
C GLU A 75 -12.26 -17.15 1.71
N GLY A 76 -13.49 -17.36 2.19
CA GLY A 76 -13.80 -18.34 3.23
C GLY A 76 -14.97 -17.97 4.14
N THR A 77 -15.34 -16.69 4.25
CA THR A 77 -16.52 -16.25 5.04
C THR A 77 -17.84 -16.20 4.26
N SER A 78 -17.94 -16.96 3.16
CA SER A 78 -19.25 -17.34 2.61
C SER A 78 -19.64 -18.72 3.12
N ARG A 79 -20.43 -18.75 4.20
CA ARG A 79 -21.50 -19.73 4.46
C ARG A 79 -22.20 -19.41 5.78
N PRO A 80 -23.50 -19.71 5.95
CA PRO A 80 -24.49 -20.28 5.01
C PRO A 80 -25.45 -19.24 4.40
#